data_AF-A0A4Y1ZFW0-F1
#
_entry.id   AF-A0A4Y1ZFW0-F1
#
_cell.length_a   1.000
_cell.length_b   1.000
_cell.length_c   1.000
_cell.angle_alpha   90.00
_cell.angle_beta   90.00
_cell.angle_gamma   90.00
#
_symmetry.space_group_name_H-M   'P 1'
#
loop_
_entity.id
_entity.type
_entity.pdbx_description
1 polymer ?
#
loop_
_entity_poly.entity_id
_entity_poly.type
_entity_poly.pdbx_seq_one_letter_code
_entity_poly.pdbx_strand_id
1 'polypeptide(L)' 'MDSAATNAWKIFDEVKPDMKPKEVMEEANRCLFCFDAPCMKACPTHIDVPLFIKRLQPAI' A
#
# COMPACT_ATOMS: atom_id res chain seq x y z
N MET A 1 26.99 0.36 -15.07
CA MET A 1 27.01 0.12 -16.52
C MET A 1 26.77 -1.37 -16.70
N ASP A 2 25.53 -1.81 -16.60
CA ASP A 2 25.17 -3.20 -16.93
C ASP A 2 23.98 -3.16 -17.89
N SER A 3 24.37 -3.03 -19.16
CA SER A 3 23.82 -3.70 -20.33
C SER A 3 22.34 -4.09 -20.31
N ALA A 4 21.56 -3.27 -21.02
CA ALA A 4 20.49 -3.63 -21.96
C ALA A 4 19.68 -4.91 -21.66
N ALA A 5 18.46 -4.69 -21.17
CA ALA A 5 17.21 -5.25 -21.70
C ALA A 5 17.35 -6.49 -22.61
N THR A 6 17.64 -7.63 -21.98
CA THR A 6 17.57 -9.00 -22.52
C THR A 6 16.23 -9.42 -23.12
N ASN A 7 15.12 -8.83 -22.66
CA ASN A 7 13.80 -9.29 -23.05
C ASN A 7 12.83 -8.11 -23.06
N ALA A 8 12.22 -7.83 -24.21
CA ALA A 8 11.42 -6.63 -24.49
C ALA A 8 10.23 -6.39 -23.53
N TRP A 9 9.83 -7.41 -22.77
CA TRP A 9 8.71 -7.41 -21.84
C TRP A 9 9.06 -6.84 -20.46
N LYS A 10 10.31 -6.95 -20.01
CA LYS A 10 10.74 -6.44 -18.68
C LYS A 10 10.64 -4.92 -18.52
N ILE A 11 10.49 -4.17 -19.61
CA ILE A 11 10.33 -2.71 -19.58
C ILE A 11 8.93 -2.31 -19.06
N PHE A 12 7.95 -3.21 -19.17
CA PHE A 12 6.58 -2.98 -18.73
C PHE A 12 6.27 -3.58 -17.35
N ASP A 13 7.23 -4.27 -16.74
CA ASP A 13 7.04 -4.82 -15.40
C ASP A 13 6.95 -3.69 -14.38
N GLU A 14 6.12 -3.90 -13.35
CA GLU A 14 6.00 -2.94 -12.26
C GLU A 14 7.35 -2.80 -11.53
N VAL A 15 7.82 -1.57 -11.41
CA VAL A 15 9.13 -1.28 -10.80
C VAL A 15 9.15 -1.65 -9.31
N LYS A 16 8.00 -1.48 -8.63
CA LYS A 16 7.84 -1.90 -7.25
C LYS A 16 6.94 -3.14 -7.20
N PRO A 17 7.42 -4.25 -6.64
CA PRO A 17 6.54 -5.39 -6.38
C PRO A 17 5.56 -5.08 -5.26
N ASP A 18 4.47 -5.86 -5.22
CA ASP A 18 3.50 -5.84 -4.13
C ASP A 18 4.14 -6.11 -2.76
N MET A 19 3.55 -5.54 -1.72
CA MET A 19 3.90 -5.86 -0.33
C MET A 19 3.55 -7.31 -0.01
N LYS A 20 4.47 -8.02 0.64
CA LYS A 20 4.22 -9.34 1.20
C LYS A 20 3.23 -9.22 2.37
N PRO A 21 2.48 -10.30 2.71
CA PRO A 21 1.52 -10.25 3.80
C PRO A 21 2.08 -9.71 5.12
N LYS A 22 3.31 -10.07 5.48
CA LYS A 22 3.97 -9.56 6.69
C LYS A 22 4.24 -8.04 6.62
N GLU A 23 4.64 -7.53 5.47
CA GLU A 23 4.93 -6.10 5.26
C GLU A 23 3.63 -5.28 5.31
N VAL A 24 2.56 -5.79 4.70
CA VAL A 24 1.21 -5.20 4.80
C VAL A 24 0.78 -5.10 6.28
N MET A 25 1.00 -6.16 7.05
CA MET A 25 0.66 -6.20 8.46
C MET A 25 1.45 -5.21 9.30
N GLU A 26 2.77 -5.17 9.11
CA GLU A 26 3.64 -4.23 9.80
C GLU A 26 3.25 -2.78 9.50
N GLU A 27 2.91 -2.46 8.25
CA GLU A 27 2.53 -1.10 7.88
C GLU A 27 1.12 -0.73 8.32
N ALA A 28 0.16 -1.65 8.22
CA ALA A 28 -1.20 -1.44 8.72
C ALA A 28 -1.23 -1.15 10.23
N ASN A 29 -0.35 -1.80 10.99
CA ASN A 29 -0.22 -1.60 12.44
C ASN A 29 0.35 -0.22 12.84
N ARG A 30 0.91 0.54 11.89
CA ARG A 30 1.41 1.90 12.16
C ARG A 30 0.32 2.98 12.06
N CYS A 31 -0.86 2.63 11.53
CA CYS A 31 -2.00 3.54 11.50
C CYS A 31 -2.46 3.85 12.94
N LEU A 32 -2.64 5.13 13.26
CA LEU A 32 -3.07 5.57 14.60
C LEU A 32 -4.59 5.59 14.79
N PHE A 33 -5.36 5.23 13.75
CA PHE A 33 -6.83 5.22 13.75
C PHE A 33 -7.44 6.53 14.32
N CYS A 34 -6.94 7.66 13.81
CA CYS A 34 -7.36 8.99 14.25
C CYS A 34 -8.88 9.19 14.13
N PHE A 35 -9.50 9.81 15.14
CA PHE A 35 -10.94 10.13 15.13
C PHE A 35 -11.32 11.09 13.99
N ASP A 36 -10.58 12.20 13.86
CA ASP A 36 -10.76 13.19 12.79
C ASP A 36 -9.68 13.00 11.73
N ALA A 37 -9.69 11.83 11.08
CA ALA A 37 -8.60 11.38 10.23
C ALA A 37 -8.30 12.37 9.08
N PRO A 38 -7.15 13.07 9.09
CA PRO A 38 -6.84 14.05 8.04
C PRO A 38 -6.65 13.38 6.67
N CYS A 39 -6.28 12.10 6.64
CA CYS A 39 -6.18 11.32 5.40
C CYS A 39 -7.53 11.17 4.67
N MET A 40 -8.66 11.09 5.38
CA MET A 40 -9.99 11.04 4.75
C MET A 40 -10.38 12.38 4.14
N LYS A 41 -10.06 13.49 4.82
CA LYS A 41 -10.32 14.85 4.34
C LYS A 41 -9.47 15.21 3.11
N ALA A 42 -8.23 14.73 3.08
CA ALA A 42 -7.30 14.97 2.00
C ALA A 42 -7.60 14.11 0.75
N CYS A 43 -8.24 12.96 0.92
CA CYS A 43 -8.59 12.07 -0.19
C CYS A 43 -9.74 12.67 -1.02
N PRO A 44 -9.56 12.96 -2.33
CA PRO A 44 -10.60 13.60 -3.16
C PRO A 44 -11.88 12.77 -3.33
N THR A 45 -11.78 11.45 -3.15
CA THR A 45 -12.91 10.52 -3.23
C THR A 45 -13.44 10.10 -1.87
N HIS A 46 -12.89 10.66 -0.78
CA HIS A 46 -13.31 10.42 0.59
C HIS A 46 -13.30 8.95 1.00
N ILE A 47 -12.27 8.21 0.58
CA ILE A 47 -12.04 6.84 1.06
C ILE A 47 -11.88 6.88 2.58
N ASP A 48 -12.58 5.97 3.27
CA ASP A 48 -12.36 5.69 4.68
C ASP A 48 -11.05 4.90 4.86
N VAL A 49 -9.93 5.63 4.80
CA VAL A 49 -8.57 5.07 4.91
C VAL A 49 -8.38 4.30 6.22
N PRO A 50 -8.77 4.83 7.41
CA PRO A 50 -8.64 4.07 8.66
C PRO A 50 -9.41 2.74 8.64
N LEU A 51 -10.66 2.73 8.16
CA LEU A 51 -11.46 1.50 8.09
C LEU A 51 -10.89 0.51 7.07
N PHE A 52 -10.43 1.01 5.92
CA PHE A 52 -9.75 0.19 4.92
C PHE A 52 -8.51 -0.50 5.50
N ILE A 53 -7.62 0.26 6.16
CA ILE A 53 -6.40 -0.27 6.77
C ILE A 53 -6.75 -1.30 7.86
N LYS A 54 -7.78 -1.04 8.68
CA LYS A 54 -8.24 -1.98 9.72
C LYS A 54 -8.65 -3.34 9.14
N ARG A 55 -9.24 -3.36 7.93
CA ARG A 55 -9.66 -4.61 7.26
C ARG A 55 -8.49 -5.44 6.71
N LEU A 56 -7.29 -4.86 6.62
CA LEU A 56 -6.08 -5.60 6.22
C LEU A 56 -5.52 -6.44 7.37
N GLN A 57 -5.86 -6.10 8.61
CA GLN A 57 -5.45 -6.86 9.79
C GLN A 57 -6.26 -8.17 9.91
N PRO A 58 -5.68 -9.28 10.41
CA PRO A 58 -6.40 -10.51 10.64
C PRO A 58 -7.54 -10.26 11.62
N ALA A 59 -8.71 -10.80 11.32
CA ALA A 59 -9.76 -10.92 12.30
C ALA A 59 -9.25 -11.86 13.41
N ILE A 60 -9.20 -11.35 14.64
CA ILE A 60 -9.07 -12.17 15.84
C ILE A 60 -10.48 -12.62 16.24
#